data_AF-A0A631TLQ5-F1
#
_entry.id   AF-A0A631TLQ5-F1
#
_cell.length_a   1.000
_cell.length_b   1.000
_cell.length_c   1.000
_cell.angle_alpha   90.00
_cell.angle_beta   90.00
_cell.angle_gamma   90.00
#
_symmetry.space_group_name_H-M   'P 1'
#
loop_
_entity.id
_entity.type
_entity.pdbx_description
1 polymer ?
#
loop_
_entity_poly.entity_id
_entity_poly.type
_entity_poly.pdbx_seq_one_letter_code
_entity_poly.pdbx_strand_id
1 'polypeptide(L)'
;MANPELLEEQREETRLIIEELLEDGSDPDALYTIEHHLSADDFETLEKAAVEAFKLGYEVTESEELEVEEGDTVICCDILSECALNAELIDAQVEQLMNLAEKYDVEYDGWGTYFEDPNGEEGDDDDYVDEDDDGVRH
;
A
#
# COMPACT_ATOMS: atom_id res chain seq x y z
N MET A 1 4.63 -10.31 18.62
CA MET A 1 4.12 -8.94 18.80
C MET A 1 5.18 -8.08 18.17
N ALA A 2 4.77 -7.22 17.24
CA ALA A 2 5.66 -6.31 16.52
C ALA A 2 6.64 -5.60 17.47
N ASN A 3 7.89 -5.47 17.04
CA ASN A 3 8.97 -4.98 17.87
C ASN A 3 8.71 -3.51 18.25
N PRO A 4 8.61 -3.16 19.55
CA PRO A 4 8.16 -1.84 19.97
C PRO A 4 9.09 -0.69 19.53
N GLU A 5 10.39 -0.96 19.37
CA GLU A 5 11.36 0.02 18.87
C GLU A 5 11.14 0.34 17.38
N LEU A 6 10.87 -0.67 16.54
CA LEU A 6 10.56 -0.48 15.12
C LEU A 6 9.22 0.26 14.94
N LEU A 7 8.25 -0.02 15.81
CA LEU A 7 6.98 0.68 15.85
C LEU A 7 7.15 2.16 16.20
N GLU A 8 8.04 2.50 17.12
CA GLU A 8 8.33 3.90 17.46
C GLU A 8 9.01 4.63 16.30
N GLU A 9 9.97 3.99 15.63
CA GLU A 9 10.63 4.54 14.44
C GLU A 9 9.62 4.80 13.31
N GLN A 10 8.78 3.80 12.97
CA GLN A 10 7.74 3.95 11.95
C GLN A 10 6.74 5.07 12.29
N ARG A 11 6.43 5.28 13.58
CA ARG A 11 5.54 6.36 14.02
C ARG A 11 6.18 7.73 13.87
N GLU A 12 7.48 7.84 14.10
CA GLU A 12 8.22 9.09 13.88
C GLU A 12 8.32 9.40 12.39
N GLU A 13 8.73 8.42 11.57
CA GLU A 13 8.79 8.53 10.11
C GLU A 13 7.42 8.90 9.54
N THR A 14 6.33 8.27 10.02
CA THR A 14 4.98 8.58 9.54
C THR A 14 4.58 10.02 9.75
N ARG A 15 4.93 10.60 10.91
CA ARG A 15 4.63 12.02 11.18
C ARG A 15 5.45 12.94 10.30
N LEU A 16 6.71 12.59 10.05
CA LEU A 16 7.59 13.37 9.18
C LEU A 16 7.08 13.35 7.74
N ILE A 17 6.76 12.18 7.18
CA ILE A 17 6.24 12.04 5.82
C ILE A 17 4.94 12.84 5.63
N ILE A 18 4.01 12.75 6.59
CA ILE A 18 2.76 13.51 6.55
C ILE A 18 3.01 15.02 6.62
N GLU A 19 3.91 15.46 7.51
CA GLU A 19 4.29 16.87 7.63
C GLU A 19 4.89 17.37 6.31
N GLU A 20 5.84 16.63 5.73
CA GLU A 20 6.48 16.97 4.45
C GLU A 20 5.48 17.05 3.30
N LEU A 21 4.55 16.09 3.18
CA LEU A 21 3.50 16.12 2.16
C LEU A 21 2.60 17.36 2.28
N LEU A 22 2.17 17.68 3.50
CA LEU A 22 1.34 18.85 3.75
C LEU A 22 2.11 20.17 3.56
N GLU A 23 3.40 20.20 3.90
CA GLU A 23 4.28 21.35 3.65
C GLU A 23 4.54 21.58 2.15
N ASP A 24 4.64 20.51 1.35
CA ASP A 24 4.78 20.58 -0.10
C ASP A 24 3.45 20.99 -0.79
N GLY A 25 2.34 20.96 -0.05
CA GLY A 25 1.04 21.46 -0.46
C GLY A 25 0.05 20.38 -0.89
N SER A 26 0.25 19.14 -0.45
CA SER A 26 -0.69 18.04 -0.67
C SER A 26 -2.05 18.33 -0.01
N ASP A 27 -3.14 17.83 -0.58
CA ASP A 27 -4.50 18.12 -0.09
C ASP A 27 -4.79 17.43 1.26
N PRO A 28 -4.98 18.15 2.39
CA PRO A 28 -5.24 17.53 3.68
C PRO A 28 -6.62 16.88 3.81
N ASP A 29 -7.57 17.23 2.95
CA ASP A 29 -8.95 16.75 2.96
C ASP A 29 -9.18 15.61 1.95
N ALA A 30 -8.18 15.29 1.12
CA ALA A 30 -8.21 14.16 0.21
C ALA A 30 -8.14 12.81 0.93
N LEU A 31 -8.61 11.76 0.25
CA LEU A 31 -8.45 10.38 0.66
C LEU A 31 -7.16 9.85 0.03
N TYR A 32 -6.24 9.39 0.87
CA TYR A 32 -4.95 8.88 0.43
C TYR A 32 -5.00 7.36 0.36
N THR A 33 -4.41 6.84 -0.72
CA THR A 33 -4.13 5.41 -0.85
C THR A 33 -2.82 5.12 -0.15
N ILE A 34 -2.93 4.48 1.00
CA ILE A 34 -1.80 3.97 1.78
C ILE A 34 -1.45 2.58 1.25
N GLU A 35 -0.22 2.43 0.75
CA GLU A 35 0.29 1.15 0.24
C GLU A 35 1.28 0.54 1.23
N HIS A 36 1.09 -0.72 1.58
CA HIS A 36 1.94 -1.47 2.49
C HIS A 36 2.61 -2.62 1.75
N HIS A 37 3.93 -2.64 1.74
CA HIS A 37 4.71 -3.66 1.05
C HIS A 37 5.00 -4.83 1.98
N LEU A 38 4.67 -6.03 1.53
CA LEU A 38 5.01 -7.28 2.21
C LEU A 38 5.79 -8.17 1.26
N SER A 39 6.81 -8.85 1.77
CA SER A 39 7.60 -9.83 1.04
C SER A 39 7.67 -11.15 1.78
N ALA A 40 7.89 -12.24 1.05
CA ALA A 40 8.04 -13.57 1.60
C ALA A 40 8.90 -14.45 0.71
N ASP A 41 9.53 -15.47 1.30
CA ASP A 41 10.28 -16.49 0.56
C ASP A 41 9.38 -17.43 -0.26
N ASP A 42 8.13 -17.63 0.17
CA ASP A 42 7.21 -18.61 -0.40
C ASP A 42 5.81 -18.00 -0.69
N PHE A 43 5.22 -18.35 -1.83
CA PHE A 43 3.89 -17.86 -2.21
C PHE A 43 2.81 -18.29 -1.20
N GLU A 44 2.94 -19.48 -0.61
CA GLU A 44 1.95 -20.03 0.32
C GLU A 44 1.88 -19.27 1.65
N THR A 45 2.95 -18.61 2.09
CA THR A 45 2.93 -17.78 3.31
C THR A 45 2.36 -16.41 2.98
N LEU A 46 2.80 -15.82 1.86
CA LEU A 46 2.28 -14.55 1.35
C LEU A 46 0.78 -14.61 1.08
N GLU A 47 0.28 -15.65 0.41
CA GLU A 47 -1.15 -15.81 0.11
C GLU A 47 -1.98 -15.85 1.40
N LYS A 48 -1.49 -16.49 2.46
CA LYS A 48 -2.22 -16.54 3.74
C LYS A 48 -2.28 -15.17 4.41
N ALA A 49 -1.17 -14.42 4.36
CA ALA A 49 -1.11 -13.06 4.87
C ALA A 49 -2.07 -12.13 4.08
N ALA A 50 -1.99 -12.17 2.75
CA ALA A 50 -2.85 -11.45 1.82
C ALA A 50 -4.35 -11.74 2.08
N VAL A 51 -4.73 -13.01 2.18
CA VAL A 51 -6.12 -13.41 2.45
C VAL A 51 -6.60 -12.91 3.82
N GLU A 52 -5.73 -12.87 4.82
CA GLU A 52 -6.10 -12.35 6.14
C GLU A 52 -6.24 -10.82 6.13
N ALA A 53 -5.36 -10.11 5.44
CA ALA A 53 -5.49 -8.67 5.25
C ALA A 53 -6.75 -8.30 4.47
N PHE A 54 -7.09 -9.05 3.42
CA PHE A 54 -8.34 -8.89 2.69
C PHE A 54 -9.57 -9.03 3.60
N LYS A 55 -9.56 -9.98 4.54
CA LYS A 55 -10.65 -10.12 5.53
C LYS A 55 -10.70 -8.98 6.54
N LEU A 56 -9.58 -8.34 6.81
CA LEU A 56 -9.49 -7.17 7.68
C LEU A 56 -10.00 -5.90 7.00
N GLY A 57 -10.27 -5.96 5.69
CA GLY A 57 -10.85 -4.87 4.90
C GLY A 57 -9.84 -4.12 4.05
N TYR A 58 -8.61 -4.62 3.94
CA TYR A 58 -7.62 -4.09 3.00
C TYR A 58 -7.83 -4.64 1.61
N GLU A 59 -7.40 -3.88 0.60
CA GLU A 59 -7.25 -4.40 -0.75
C GLU A 59 -5.85 -4.98 -0.91
N VAL A 60 -5.69 -6.05 -1.69
CA VAL A 60 -4.39 -6.70 -1.89
C VAL A 60 -4.14 -6.84 -3.38
N THR A 61 -2.98 -6.40 -3.83
CA THR A 61 -2.56 -6.47 -5.23
C THR A 61 -2.09 -7.86 -5.62
N GLU A 62 -1.90 -8.09 -6.92
CA GLU A 62 -1.32 -9.34 -7.41
C GLU A 62 0.12 -9.48 -6.91
N SER A 63 0.50 -10.70 -6.50
CA SER A 63 1.87 -10.97 -6.06
C SER A 63 2.85 -10.93 -7.23
N GLU A 64 4.01 -10.32 -7.03
CA GLU A 64 5.10 -10.27 -8.00
C GLU A 64 6.35 -10.98 -7.48
N GLU A 65 7.09 -11.66 -8.37
CA GLU A 65 8.38 -12.29 -8.05
C GLU A 65 9.50 -11.28 -8.32
N LEU A 66 10.22 -10.87 -7.28
CA LEU A 66 11.31 -9.90 -7.34
C LEU A 66 12.65 -10.57 -7.04
N GLU A 67 13.64 -10.37 -7.91
CA GLU A 67 15.00 -10.88 -7.71
C GLU A 67 15.80 -9.89 -6.84
N VAL A 68 16.22 -10.32 -5.66
CA VAL A 68 17.01 -9.50 -4.73
C VAL A 68 18.51 -9.57 -5.04
N GLU A 69 19.28 -8.63 -4.49
CA GLU A 69 20.71 -8.43 -4.85
C GLU A 69 21.63 -9.64 -4.60
N GLU A 70 21.20 -10.63 -3.81
CA GLU A 70 21.93 -11.89 -3.59
C GLU A 70 21.61 -12.99 -4.62
N GLY A 71 20.68 -12.74 -5.55
CA GLY A 71 20.23 -13.71 -6.57
C GLY A 71 19.13 -14.67 -6.08
N ASP A 72 18.58 -14.41 -4.90
CA ASP A 72 17.35 -15.04 -4.40
C ASP A 72 16.12 -14.34 -4.99
N THR A 73 15.02 -15.08 -5.13
CA THR A 73 13.74 -14.54 -5.59
C THR A 73 12.80 -14.51 -4.41
N VAL A 74 12.31 -13.32 -4.07
CA VAL A 74 11.27 -13.12 -3.07
C VAL A 74 9.97 -12.79 -3.77
N ILE A 75 8.86 -13.07 -3.11
CA ILE A 75 7.54 -12.77 -3.63
C ILE A 75 7.01 -11.60 -2.81
N CYS A 76 6.66 -10.50 -3.47
CA CYS A 76 6.08 -9.33 -2.83
C CYS A 76 4.62 -9.13 -3.23
N CYS A 77 3.86 -8.49 -2.36
CA CYS A 77 2.52 -7.97 -2.66
C CYS A 77 2.28 -6.68 -1.90
N ASP A 78 1.39 -5.86 -2.45
CA ASP A 78 1.02 -4.59 -1.84
C ASP A 78 -0.37 -4.71 -1.22
N ILE A 79 -0.50 -4.12 -0.04
CA ILE A 79 -1.75 -4.05 0.69
C ILE A 79 -2.17 -2.59 0.75
N LEU A 80 -3.29 -2.30 0.10
CA LEU A 80 -3.81 -0.96 -0.08
C LEU A 80 -4.92 -0.68 0.93
N SER A 81 -4.92 0.54 1.47
CA SER A 81 -6.00 1.09 2.28
C SER A 81 -6.27 2.53 1.88
N GLU A 82 -7.54 2.88 1.75
CA GLU A 82 -7.94 4.27 1.53
C GLU A 82 -8.29 4.93 2.87
N CYS A 83 -7.54 5.96 3.28
CA CYS A 83 -7.86 6.73 4.47
C CYS A 83 -7.36 8.18 4.39
N ALA A 84 -7.89 9.04 5.26
CA ALA A 84 -7.34 10.39 5.41
C ALA A 84 -5.88 10.34 5.88
N LEU A 85 -5.08 11.34 5.50
CA LEU A 85 -3.67 11.48 5.88
C LEU A 85 -3.53 11.76 7.38
N ASN A 86 -3.67 10.70 8.19
CA ASN A 86 -3.71 10.77 9.65
C ASN A 86 -2.74 9.74 10.23
N ALA A 87 -1.75 10.26 10.96
CA ALA A 87 -0.72 9.45 11.60
C ALA A 87 -1.31 8.34 12.48
N GLU A 88 -2.36 8.61 13.27
CA GLU A 88 -2.95 7.59 14.14
C GLU A 88 -3.60 6.44 13.36
N LEU A 89 -4.17 6.73 12.18
CA LEU A 89 -4.75 5.71 11.30
C LEU A 89 -3.65 4.87 10.67
N ILE A 90 -2.62 5.51 10.12
CA ILE A 90 -1.50 4.82 9.48
C ILE A 90 -0.71 4.00 10.51
N ASP A 91 -0.43 4.56 11.69
CA ASP A 91 0.22 3.88 12.81
C ASP A 91 -0.52 2.59 13.20
N ALA A 92 -1.86 2.63 13.22
CA ALA A 92 -2.69 1.46 13.50
C ALA A 92 -2.63 0.41 12.39
N GLN A 93 -2.61 0.83 11.13
CA GLN A 93 -2.45 -0.07 9.98
C GLN A 93 -1.08 -0.76 9.99
N VAL A 94 0.00 0.00 10.20
CA VAL A 94 1.37 -0.52 10.33
C VAL A 94 1.45 -1.54 11.47
N GLU A 95 0.93 -1.20 12.65
CA GLU A 95 0.93 -2.14 13.79
C GLU A 95 0.16 -3.43 13.47
N GLN A 96 -1.00 -3.31 12.82
CA GLN A 96 -1.82 -4.45 12.46
C GLN A 96 -1.14 -5.35 11.43
N LEU A 97 -0.55 -4.76 10.39
CA LEU A 97 0.14 -5.49 9.32
C LEU A 97 1.48 -6.08 9.79
N MET A 98 2.24 -5.40 10.64
CA MET A 98 3.45 -5.98 11.25
C MET A 98 3.12 -7.20 12.12
N ASN A 99 2.02 -7.16 12.90
CA ASN A 99 1.59 -8.31 13.68
C ASN A 99 1.08 -9.47 12.81
N LEU A 100 0.44 -9.14 11.69
CA LEU A 100 0.02 -10.12 10.69
C LEU A 100 1.25 -10.74 10.03
N ALA A 101 2.24 -9.93 9.69
CA ALA A 101 3.48 -10.36 9.05
C ALA A 101 4.22 -11.40 9.92
N GLU A 102 4.44 -11.07 11.19
CA GLU A 102 5.04 -11.98 12.17
C GLU A 102 4.21 -13.28 12.37
N LYS A 103 2.89 -13.20 12.27
CA LYS A 103 1.99 -14.36 12.46
C LYS A 103 2.08 -15.36 11.30
N TYR A 104 2.31 -14.88 10.08
CA TYR A 104 2.33 -15.70 8.87
C TYR A 104 3.75 -15.98 8.36
N ASP A 105 4.79 -15.51 9.07
CA ASP A 105 6.19 -15.66 8.68
C ASP A 105 6.46 -14.95 7.33
N VAL A 106 5.94 -13.72 7.20
CA VAL A 106 6.22 -12.83 6.07
C VAL A 106 6.91 -11.57 6.60
N GLU A 107 7.67 -10.90 5.74
CA GLU A 107 8.40 -9.68 6.05
C GLU A 107 7.58 -8.46 5.66
N TYR A 108 7.62 -7.44 6.52
CA TYR A 108 7.00 -6.15 6.29
C TYR A 108 8.08 -5.15 5.92
N ASP A 109 8.12 -4.73 4.65
CA ASP A 109 9.16 -3.86 4.11
C ASP A 109 8.92 -2.39 4.44
N GLY A 110 7.65 -1.98 4.53
CA GLY A 110 7.32 -0.59 4.81
C GLY A 110 5.95 -0.19 4.26
N TRP A 111 5.66 1.10 4.36
CA TRP A 111 4.49 1.70 3.73
C TRP A 111 4.86 2.96 2.96
N GLY A 112 3.99 3.32 2.03
CA GLY A 112 4.07 4.53 1.22
C GLY A 112 2.70 5.14 0.97
N THR A 113 2.70 6.33 0.38
CA THR A 113 1.50 7.01 -0.10
C THR A 113 1.89 7.96 -1.23
N TYR A 114 0.92 8.31 -2.06
CA TYR A 114 1.09 9.27 -3.15
C TYR A 114 0.80 10.70 -2.69
N PHE A 115 1.38 11.67 -3.40
CA PHE A 115 1.06 13.09 -3.24
C PHE A 115 -0.24 13.41 -3.96
N GLU A 116 -1.18 14.02 -3.24
CA GLU A 116 -2.48 14.41 -3.77
C GLU A 116 -2.46 15.91 -4.10
N ASP A 117 -2.44 16.25 -5.39
CA ASP A 117 -2.40 17.65 -5.82
C ASP A 117 -3.79 18.31 -5.67
N PRO A 118 -3.97 19.31 -4.78
CA PRO A 118 -5.27 19.97 -4.59
C PRO A 118 -5.74 20.79 -5.81
N ASN A 119 -4.85 21.01 -6.78
CA ASN A 119 -5.13 21.66 -8.06
C ASN A 119 -5.00 20.70 -9.25
N GLY A 120 -4.66 19.43 -9.01
CA GLY A 120 -4.70 18.39 -10.02
C GLY A 120 -6.15 18.29 -10.46
N GLU A 121 -6.42 18.50 -11.75
CA GLU A 121 -7.70 18.09 -12.30
C GLU A 121 -7.90 16.63 -11.88
N GLU A 122 -8.98 16.35 -11.13
CA GLU A 122 -9.50 15.00 -10.98
C GLU A 122 -9.43 14.40 -12.38
N GLY A 123 -8.49 13.48 -12.58
CA GLY A 123 -8.17 12.98 -13.90
C GLY A 123 -9.48 12.59 -14.55
N ASP A 124 -9.80 13.27 -15.64
CA ASP A 124 -10.78 12.81 -16.62
C ASP A 124 -10.53 11.31 -16.72
N ASP A 125 -11.49 10.51 -16.21
CA ASP A 125 -11.63 9.11 -16.54
C ASP A 125 -11.91 9.17 -18.04
N ASP A 126 -10.83 9.37 -18.82
CA ASP A 126 -10.82 9.47 -20.27
C ASP A 126 -11.15 8.04 -20.65
N ASP A 127 -12.46 7.79 -20.67
CA ASP A 127 -13.12 6.70 -21.32
C ASP A 127 -12.30 6.45 -22.57
N TYR A 128 -11.46 5.41 -22.56
CA TYR A 128 -10.91 4.86 -23.79
C TYR A 128 -12.11 4.29 -24.56
N VAL A 129 -12.91 5.18 -25.16
CA VAL A 129 -13.76 4.88 -26.29
C VAL A 129 -12.80 4.48 -27.38
N ASP A 130 -12.64 3.17 -27.52
CA ASP A 130 -12.06 2.53 -28.69
C ASP A 130 -12.84 3.05 -29.91
N GLU A 131 -12.32 4.09 -30.57
CA GLU A 131 -12.89 4.73 -31.77
C GLU A 131 -12.88 3.80 -33.00
N ASP A 132 -12.52 2.52 -32.81
CA ASP A 132 -12.47 1.48 -33.86
C ASP A 132 -13.49 0.32 -33.65
N ASP A 133 -14.55 0.46 -32.83
CA ASP A 133 -15.75 -0.39 -32.99
C ASP A 133 -16.65 0.17 -34.10
N ASP A 134 -16.29 -0.17 -35.35
CA ASP A 134 -17.13 -0.02 -36.54
C ASP A 134 -18.39 -0.92 -36.39
N GLY A 135 -19.34 -0.48 -35.57
CA GLY A 135 -20.59 -1.13 -35.18
C GLY A 135 -21.58 -1.46 -36.32
N VAL A 136 -21.10 -1.93 -37.47
CA VAL A 136 -21.87 -2.49 -38.58
C VAL A 136 -21.91 -4.01 -38.43
N ARG A 137 -22.86 -4.47 -37.61
CA ARG A 137 -23.56 -5.72 -37.89
C ARG A 137 -24.63 -5.46 -38.96
N HIS A 138 -24.26 -5.46 -40.24
CA HIS A 138 -25.09 -5.96 -41.36
C HIS A 138 -24.30 -6.03 -42.67
#